data_AF-A0A7V5R853-F1
#
_entry.id   AF-A0A7V5R853-F1
#
_cell.length_a   1.000
_cell.length_b   1.000
_cell.length_c   1.000
_cell.angle_alpha   90.00
_cell.angle_beta   90.00
_cell.angle_gamma   90.00
#
_symmetry.space_group_name_H-M   'P 1'
#
loop_
_entity.id
_entity.type
_entity.pdbx_description
1 polymer ?
#
loop_
_entity_poly.entity_id
_entity_poly.type
_entity_poly.pdbx_seq_one_letter_code
_entity_poly.pdbx_strand_id
1 'polypeptide(L)' 'PETILLDPATEVGRDTIINGSVQVTGNSTIGRNTLLETAVVMQKCTLGARAMIGAHSVLHNCTVEAEEHIPPLTYKVG' A
#
# COMPACT_ATOMS: atom_id res chain seq x y z
N PRO A 1 -13.00 8.79 -12.26
CA PRO A 1 -11.66 9.39 -12.01
C PRO A 1 -10.78 8.39 -11.28
N GLU A 2 -9.64 8.02 -11.86
CA GLU A 2 -8.62 7.21 -11.20
C GLU A 2 -7.85 8.11 -10.23
N THR A 3 -8.44 8.36 -9.05
CA THR A 3 -7.85 9.25 -8.05
C THR A 3 -7.04 8.42 -7.05
N ILE A 4 -5.85 8.91 -6.71
CA ILE A 4 -5.07 8.39 -5.58
C ILE A 4 -5.47 9.20 -4.35
N LEU A 5 -5.88 8.51 -3.28
CA LEU A 5 -6.17 9.12 -1.99
C LEU A 5 -5.06 8.74 -1.01
N LEU A 6 -4.33 9.75 -0.52
CA LEU A 6 -3.34 9.59 0.55
C LEU A 6 -3.78 10.46 1.73
N ASP A 7 -3.85 9.85 2.91
CA ASP A 7 -3.97 10.58 4.16
C ASP A 7 -2.73 11.47 4.34
N PRO A 8 -2.88 12.75 4.73
CA PRO A 8 -1.76 13.68 4.91
C PRO A 8 -0.65 13.20 5.84
N ALA A 9 -0.97 12.30 6.78
CA ALA A 9 0.01 11.72 7.70
C ALA A 9 0.76 10.52 7.09
N THR A 10 0.38 10.06 5.89
CA THR A 10 1.02 8.91 5.23
C THR A 10 2.44 9.25 4.82
N GLU A 11 3.39 8.47 5.29
CA GLU A 11 4.77 8.56 4.85
C GLU A 11 4.96 7.72 3.58
N VAL A 12 5.50 8.32 2.52
CA VAL A 12 5.79 7.62 1.25
C VAL A 12 7.28 7.61 0.99
N GLY A 13 7.84 6.40 0.91
CA GLY A 13 9.22 6.18 0.58
C GLY A 13 9.57 6.63 -0.83
N ARG A 14 10.86 6.94 -1.03
CA ARG A 14 11.41 7.30 -2.34
C ARG A 14 11.27 6.14 -3.34
N ASP A 15 11.12 6.50 -4.61
CA ASP A 15 11.07 5.57 -5.75
C ASP A 15 9.89 4.58 -5.68
N THR A 16 8.82 4.98 -4.98
CA THR A 16 7.59 4.22 -4.86
C THR A 16 6.61 4.55 -5.98
N ILE A 17 5.96 3.52 -6.52
CA ILE A 17 4.96 3.65 -7.57
C ILE A 17 3.59 3.38 -6.95
N ILE A 18 2.69 4.35 -7.10
CA ILE A 18 1.29 4.26 -6.67
C ILE A 18 0.42 4.37 -7.92
N ASN A 19 -0.27 3.30 -8.28
CA ASN A 19 -1.17 3.29 -9.42
C ASN A 19 -2.51 3.97 -9.11
N GLY A 20 -3.34 4.15 -10.13
CA GLY A 20 -4.66 4.77 -10.00
C GLY A 20 -5.58 4.04 -9.02
N SER A 21 -6.55 4.77 -8.47
CA SER A 21 -7.60 4.24 -7.58
C SER A 21 -7.08 3.65 -6.25
N VAL A 22 -5.84 3.93 -5.87
CA VAL A 22 -5.27 3.51 -4.58
C VAL A 22 -5.74 4.42 -3.45
N GLN A 23 -6.06 3.83 -2.29
CA GLN A 23 -6.42 4.55 -1.08
C GLN A 23 -5.50 4.14 0.07
N VAL A 24 -4.82 5.11 0.68
CA VAL A 24 -3.94 4.90 1.83
C VAL A 24 -4.39 5.83 2.95
N THR A 25 -4.82 5.23 4.07
CA THR A 25 -5.43 5.96 5.19
C THR A 25 -4.90 5.53 6.55
N GLY A 26 -5.16 6.33 7.58
CA GLY A 26 -4.93 5.94 8.96
C GLY A 26 -3.45 5.93 9.34
N ASN A 27 -2.70 6.94 8.92
CA ASN A 27 -1.27 7.08 9.25
C ASN A 27 -0.43 5.87 8.84
N SER A 28 -0.64 5.40 7.60
CA SER A 28 0.11 4.27 7.05
C SER A 28 1.53 4.70 6.64
N THR A 29 2.47 3.77 6.66
CA THR A 29 3.85 4.01 6.21
C THR A 29 4.14 3.15 4.98
N ILE A 30 4.66 3.77 3.93
CA ILE A 30 5.05 3.09 2.70
C ILE A 30 6.56 3.14 2.57
N GLY A 31 7.19 1.97 2.50
CA GLY A 31 8.63 1.82 2.30
C GLY A 31 9.12 2.38 0.96
N ARG A 32 10.45 2.35 0.77
CA ARG A 32 11.10 2.76 -0.48
C ARG A 32 10.99 1.69 -1.55
N ASN A 33 10.98 2.08 -2.82
CA ASN A 33 10.93 1.16 -3.97
C ASN A 33 9.73 0.21 -3.93
N THR A 34 8.60 0.62 -3.35
CA THR A 34 7.41 -0.23 -3.27
C THR A 34 6.51 -0.04 -4.48
N LEU A 35 5.68 -1.04 -4.77
CA LEU A 35 4.66 -0.97 -5.81
C LEU A 35 3.28 -1.19 -5.21
N LEU A 36 2.39 -0.21 -5.38
CA LEU A 36 0.97 -0.36 -5.11
C LEU A 36 0.25 -0.42 -6.46
N GLU A 37 -0.32 -1.58 -6.79
CA GLU A 37 -1.14 -1.74 -7.98
C GLU A 37 -2.51 -1.06 -7.85
N THR A 38 -3.29 -1.07 -8.93
CA THR A 38 -4.57 -0.37 -9.00
C THR A 38 -5.57 -0.88 -7.95
N ALA A 39 -6.42 0.03 -7.47
CA ALA A 39 -7.51 -0.29 -6.53
C ALA A 39 -7.04 -0.94 -5.21
N VAL A 40 -5.79 -0.73 -4.80
CA VAL A 40 -5.30 -1.16 -3.48
C VAL A 40 -5.87 -0.25 -2.39
N VAL A 41 -6.33 -0.86 -1.31
CA VAL A 41 -6.83 -0.14 -0.14
C VAL A 41 -5.99 -0.50 1.07
N MET A 42 -5.44 0.50 1.73
CA MET A 42 -4.60 0.37 2.92
C MET A 42 -5.13 1.25 4.04
N GLN A 43 -5.24 0.68 5.23
CA GLN A 43 -5.62 1.41 6.43
C GLN A 43 -4.76 1.01 7.63
N LYS A 44 -4.07 1.97 8.26
CA LYS A 44 -3.18 1.74 9.42
C LYS A 44 -2.14 0.64 9.15
N CYS A 45 -1.53 0.65 7.98
CA CYS A 45 -0.60 -0.40 7.55
C CYS A 45 0.84 0.12 7.44
N THR A 46 1.80 -0.79 7.61
CA THR A 46 3.22 -0.51 7.38
C THR A 46 3.74 -1.41 6.28
N LEU A 47 4.32 -0.83 5.23
CA LEU A 47 4.95 -1.56 4.13
C LEU A 47 6.46 -1.42 4.24
N GLY A 48 7.16 -2.55 4.23
CA GLY A 48 8.61 -2.62 4.12
C GLY A 48 9.11 -2.14 2.76
N ALA A 49 10.42 -1.91 2.67
CA ALA A 49 11.05 -1.54 1.41
C ALA A 49 10.93 -2.66 0.37
N ARG A 50 10.75 -2.30 -0.91
CA ARG A 50 10.57 -3.26 -2.03
C ARG A 50 9.32 -4.16 -1.91
N ALA A 51 8.39 -3.85 -1.01
CA ALA A 51 7.13 -4.55 -0.94
C ALA A 51 6.27 -4.30 -2.19
N MET A 52 5.55 -5.32 -2.61
CA MET A 52 4.66 -5.27 -3.78
C MET A 52 3.24 -5.65 -3.36
N ILE A 53 2.28 -4.78 -3.63
CA ILE A 53 0.87 -5.02 -3.35
C ILE A 53 0.11 -5.18 -4.65
N GLY A 54 -0.39 -6.39 -4.90
CA GLY A 54 -1.17 -6.72 -6.09
C GLY A 54 -2.53 -6.03 -6.12
N ALA A 55 -3.07 -5.86 -7.32
CA ALA A 55 -4.28 -5.09 -7.58
C ALA A 55 -5.49 -5.60 -6.79
N HIS A 56 -6.39 -4.68 -6.44
CA HIS A 56 -7.62 -4.96 -5.69
C HIS A 56 -7.39 -5.63 -4.33
N SER A 57 -6.20 -5.50 -3.75
CA SER A 57 -5.92 -6.01 -2.41
C SER A 57 -6.33 -5.01 -1.33
N VAL A 58 -6.79 -5.52 -0.20
CA VAL A 58 -7.19 -4.73 0.96
C VAL A 58 -6.34 -5.14 2.16
N LEU A 59 -5.65 -4.17 2.73
CA LEU A 59 -4.77 -4.32 3.87
C LEU A 59 -5.30 -3.47 5.03
N HIS A 60 -5.43 -4.09 6.19
CA HIS A 60 -5.95 -3.41 7.38
C HIS A 60 -5.15 -3.77 8.63
N ASN A 61 -4.62 -2.77 9.32
CA ASN A 61 -3.90 -2.93 10.57
C ASN A 61 -2.77 -3.97 10.51
N CYS A 62 -2.11 -4.10 9.35
CA CYS A 62 -1.10 -5.13 9.15
C CYS A 62 0.25 -4.56 8.76
N THR A 63 1.29 -5.36 8.97
CA THR A 63 2.64 -5.09 8.45
C THR A 63 2.91 -6.02 7.27
N VAL A 64 3.45 -5.45 6.20
CA VAL A 64 4.00 -6.16 5.05
C VAL A 64 5.50 -6.02 5.15
N GLU A 65 6.20 -7.13 5.21
CA GLU A 65 7.66 -7.15 5.37
C GLU A 65 8.38 -6.62 4.13
N ALA A 66 9.66 -6.28 4.29
CA ALA A 66 10.48 -5.89 3.15
C ALA A 66 10.57 -7.03 2.12
N GLU A 67 10.48 -6.70 0.83
CA GLU A 67 10.45 -7.65 -0.29
C GLU A 67 9.25 -8.62 -0.29
N GLU A 68 8.29 -8.46 0.62
CA GLU A 68 7.07 -9.27 0.62
C GLU A 68 6.18 -8.89 -0.57
N HIS A 69 5.64 -9.91 -1.23
CA HIS A 69 4.69 -9.76 -2.32
C HIS A 69 3.32 -10.24 -1.86
N ILE A 70 2.37 -9.31 -1.82
CA ILE A 70 0.95 -9.60 -1.59
C ILE A 70 0.31 -9.85 -2.96
N PRO A 71 -0.21 -11.05 -3.24
CA PRO A 71 -0.84 -11.33 -4.52
C PRO A 71 -2.12 -10.49 -4.70
N PRO A 72 -2.57 -10.25 -5.95
CA PRO A 72 -3.80 -9.51 -6.21
C PRO A 72 -5.02 -10.20 -5.59
N LEU A 73 -6.08 -9.43 -5.35
CA LEU A 73 -7.33 -9.89 -4.72
C LEU A 73 -7.13 -10.47 -3.31
N THR A 74 -6.10 -10.02 -2.59
CA THR A 74 -5.82 -10.48 -1.24
C THR A 74 -6.47 -9.59 -0.19
N TYR A 75 -7.04 -10.22 0.82
CA TYR A 75 -7.45 -9.56 2.05
C TYR A 75 -6.48 -9.93 3.17
N LYS A 76 -5.67 -8.98 3.65
CA LYS A 76 -4.69 -9.19 4.73
C LYS A 76 -5.03 -8.31 5.93
N VAL A 77 -5.14 -8.94 7.10
CA VAL A 77 -5.41 -8.26 8.37
C VAL A 77 -4.41 -8.72 9.42
N GLY A 78 -4.03 -7.79 10.29
CA GLY A 78 -3.11 -8.01 11.42
C GLY A 78 -3.78 -7.77 12.76
#